data_AF-A0A925XKK9-F1
#
_entry.id   AF-A0A925XKK9-F1
#
_cell.length_a   1.000
_cell.length_b   1.000
_cell.length_c   1.000
_cell.angle_alpha   90.00
_cell.angle_beta   90.00
_cell.angle_gamma   90.00
#
_symmetry.space_group_name_H-M   'P 1'
#
loop_
_entity.id
_entity.type
_entity.pdbx_description
1 polymer ?
#
loop_
_entity_poly.entity_id
_entity_poly.type
_entity_poly.pdbx_seq_one_letter_code
_entity_poly.pdbx_strand_id
1 'polypeptide(L)'
;MSVLLVGAVAGCPGRAEVSSKGNPSGKPNSQGASAEDLLKSAIHQLRPENFSIAAAPDKPISLLNSWRGMVADTKPADANDRGKTPPLPTGWASPDEEKRLQSDKYDELDAVHIRDCLLTQITAKYLSARRGDELQRVQEVFQFVVRNIALRGDDDLELPLTTYLLLLTGRGSAEDRAWICASILKQLRIDSVIVRPSAESKPDDEAWLFGVLLNDRVHLFDPRLGIAVPSSVDATAINSRPATLDEIPSHPEWLQFLSARADQPYSIEADSLKDPQVMPIVETGFWSHRMSRLEQLLPTEDACVLFDPQVNEASRPGMIKRLQAACPMVRADSLKPWPYPERQREASRKASQALFQQIQQALMGFSAPITVNVDPQTKAPSTPVAERKMLKIRTDQLLGKFEDVTQRYLSIRHLEIEPNPYPEIVQLHRLAAEDAIYWSGVSKFEAEEYDAAVEQLAGYLKRFDRSGRWTFAARSLLAECHARQSRFAEAIAAVDRTVAEDPYRDANAVRVKCWKTHAKPPAAAPAK
;
A
#
# COMPACT_ATOMS: atom_id res chain seq x y z
N MET A 1 0.10 39.88 9.43
CA MET A 1 -0.75 39.13 10.38
C MET A 1 -0.65 37.66 9.99
N SER A 2 0.24 36.92 10.64
CA SER A 2 0.42 35.49 10.42
C SER A 2 -0.71 34.76 11.13
N VAL A 3 -1.75 34.38 10.38
CA VAL A 3 -2.78 33.47 10.89
C VAL A 3 -2.13 32.09 10.95
N LEU A 4 -1.75 31.66 12.15
CA LEU A 4 -1.41 30.27 12.43
C LEU A 4 -2.66 29.43 12.11
N LEU A 5 -2.65 28.75 10.96
CA LEU A 5 -3.56 27.64 10.71
C LEU A 5 -3.15 26.50 11.62
N VAL A 6 -3.65 26.52 12.87
CA VAL A 6 -3.64 25.35 13.74
C VAL A 6 -4.64 24.37 13.12
N GLY A 7 -4.16 23.56 12.17
CA GLY A 7 -4.81 22.33 11.78
C GLY A 7 -4.81 21.40 12.98
N ALA A 8 -5.80 21.54 13.85
CA ALA A 8 -6.04 20.64 14.96
C ALA A 8 -6.53 19.29 14.40
N VAL A 9 -5.59 18.48 13.92
CA VAL A 9 -5.71 17.03 14.11
C VAL A 9 -5.33 16.82 15.57
N ALA A 10 -6.34 16.72 16.44
CA ALA A 10 -6.16 16.47 17.86
C ALA A 10 -5.55 15.07 18.08
N GLY A 11 -4.22 15.00 18.02
CA GLY A 11 -3.41 14.20 18.92
C GLY A 11 -2.56 15.21 19.70
N CYS A 12 -3.02 15.60 20.90
CA CYS A 12 -2.37 16.64 21.70
C CYS A 12 -0.92 16.25 22.06
N PRO A 13 0.10 17.09 21.79
CA PRO A 13 1.37 17.04 22.48
C PRO A 13 1.31 18.01 23.66
N GLY A 14 1.31 17.50 24.89
CA GLY A 14 1.30 18.37 26.06
C GLY A 14 0.90 17.64 27.33
N ARG A 15 1.87 16.94 27.92
CA ARG A 15 1.78 16.44 29.29
C ARG A 15 1.78 17.65 30.23
N ALA A 16 0.59 18.08 30.66
CA ALA A 16 0.47 18.89 31.86
C ALA A 16 0.69 17.98 33.06
N GLU A 17 1.60 18.35 33.97
CA GLU A 17 1.70 17.74 35.30
C GLU A 17 0.36 17.96 36.03
N VAL A 18 -0.45 16.91 36.09
CA VAL A 18 -1.62 16.88 36.95
C VAL A 18 -1.19 16.37 38.31
N SER A 19 -1.09 17.32 39.24
CA SER A 19 -1.12 17.12 40.68
C SER A 19 -2.10 16.01 41.08
N SER A 20 -1.58 15.03 41.83
CA SER A 20 -2.35 13.93 42.38
C SER A 20 -3.44 14.46 43.33
N LYS A 21 -4.72 14.29 42.95
CA LYS A 21 -5.83 14.13 43.90
C LYS A 21 -7.10 13.69 43.19
N GLY A 22 -7.58 12.49 43.56
CA GLY A 22 -8.95 12.03 43.34
C GLY A 22 -9.13 11.09 42.15
N ASN A 23 -9.10 9.77 42.41
CA ASN A 23 -9.68 8.76 41.53
C ASN A 23 -11.20 9.03 41.35
N PRO A 24 -11.72 8.90 40.12
CA PRO A 24 -12.98 8.22 39.93
C PRO A 24 -12.75 7.04 38.98
N SER A 25 -12.77 5.84 39.55
CA SER A 25 -12.91 4.58 38.84
C SER A 25 -14.30 4.49 38.21
N GLY A 26 -14.50 5.16 37.08
CA GLY A 26 -15.70 5.02 36.25
C GLY A 26 -15.51 3.89 35.24
N LYS A 27 -16.02 2.69 35.56
CA LYS A 27 -16.24 1.65 34.54
C LYS A 27 -17.20 2.22 33.50
N PRO A 28 -16.94 2.11 32.19
CA PRO A 28 -17.95 2.45 31.20
C PRO A 28 -19.16 1.53 31.41
N ASN A 29 -20.33 2.15 31.54
CA ASN A 29 -21.63 1.50 31.65
C ASN A 29 -21.85 0.59 30.43
N SER A 30 -21.55 -0.70 30.61
CA SER A 30 -21.71 -1.79 29.64
C SER A 30 -22.82 -2.76 30.09
N GLN A 31 -23.80 -2.25 30.85
CA GLN A 31 -24.96 -3.03 31.25
C GLN A 31 -25.84 -3.29 30.02
N GLY A 32 -25.58 -4.40 29.31
CA GLY A 32 -26.48 -4.98 28.30
C GLY A 32 -25.86 -5.36 26.95
N ALA A 33 -24.62 -4.97 26.64
CA ALA A 33 -24.00 -5.33 25.35
C ALA A 33 -23.41 -6.75 25.39
N SER A 34 -23.73 -7.59 24.41
CA SER A 34 -23.12 -8.92 24.30
C SER A 34 -21.66 -8.82 23.85
N ALA A 35 -20.88 -9.89 24.04
CA ALA A 35 -19.51 -9.95 23.51
C ALA A 35 -19.49 -9.76 21.98
N GLU A 36 -20.48 -10.31 21.27
CA GLU A 36 -20.61 -10.16 19.82
C GLU A 36 -20.83 -8.69 19.42
N ASP A 37 -21.67 -7.96 20.14
CA ASP A 37 -21.94 -6.54 19.87
C ASP A 37 -20.69 -5.68 20.09
N LEU A 38 -19.92 -5.97 21.14
CA LEU A 38 -18.66 -5.28 21.41
C LEU A 38 -17.65 -5.52 20.28
N LEU A 39 -17.52 -6.77 19.81
CA LEU A 39 -16.62 -7.10 18.72
C LEU A 39 -17.03 -6.42 17.42
N LYS A 40 -18.31 -6.54 17.01
CA LYS A 40 -18.84 -5.87 15.81
C LYS A 40 -18.62 -4.36 15.87
N SER A 41 -18.87 -3.73 17.02
CA SER A 41 -18.65 -2.29 17.22
C SER A 41 -17.17 -1.90 17.15
N ALA A 42 -16.27 -2.73 17.69
CA ALA A 42 -14.84 -2.52 17.61
C ALA A 42 -14.35 -2.62 16.16
N ILE A 43 -14.67 -3.72 15.47
CA ILE A 43 -14.28 -3.95 14.07
C ILE A 43 -14.84 -2.87 13.16
N HIS A 44 -16.12 -2.50 13.31
CA HIS A 44 -16.71 -1.39 12.56
C HIS A 44 -15.90 -0.09 12.71
N GLN A 45 -15.48 0.26 13.93
CA GLN A 45 -14.67 1.47 14.16
C GLN A 45 -13.23 1.37 13.66
N LEU A 46 -12.70 0.16 13.51
CA LEU A 46 -11.38 -0.12 12.95
C LEU A 46 -11.36 -0.18 11.42
N ARG A 47 -12.53 -0.21 10.76
CA ARG A 47 -12.61 -0.18 9.30
C ARG A 47 -11.95 1.10 8.74
N PRO A 48 -11.31 1.04 7.56
CA PRO A 48 -10.61 2.17 6.96
C PRO A 48 -11.45 3.45 6.79
N GLU A 49 -12.77 3.31 6.58
CA GLU A 49 -13.71 4.43 6.43
C GLU A 49 -13.97 5.18 7.74
N ASN A 50 -13.68 4.54 8.87
CA ASN A 50 -14.01 5.04 10.20
C ASN A 50 -12.76 5.39 11.01
N PHE A 51 -11.75 4.53 10.99
CA PHE A 51 -10.53 4.72 11.77
C PHE A 51 -9.71 5.91 11.26
N SER A 52 -9.29 6.79 12.17
CA SER A 52 -8.59 8.05 11.84
C SER A 52 -9.41 9.10 11.06
N ILE A 53 -10.61 8.77 10.58
CA ILE A 53 -11.54 9.70 9.94
C ILE A 53 -12.57 10.21 10.95
N ALA A 54 -13.25 9.28 11.62
CA ALA A 54 -14.36 9.56 12.53
C ALA A 54 -14.15 9.00 13.96
N ALA A 55 -13.29 7.99 14.13
CA ALA A 55 -13.01 7.36 15.43
C ALA A 55 -11.62 7.72 15.98
N ALA A 56 -11.58 8.06 17.28
CA ALA A 56 -10.33 8.13 18.05
C ALA A 56 -9.82 6.71 18.36
N PRO A 57 -8.51 6.44 18.27
CA PRO A 57 -7.96 5.09 18.38
C PRO A 57 -8.25 4.40 19.73
N ASP A 58 -8.37 5.16 20.82
CA ASP A 58 -8.59 4.61 22.17
C ASP A 58 -9.91 3.83 22.31
N LYS A 59 -10.96 4.26 21.59
CA LYS A 59 -12.29 3.68 21.72
C LYS A 59 -12.38 2.23 21.18
N PRO A 60 -12.00 1.92 19.92
CA PRO A 60 -11.99 0.54 19.43
C PRO A 60 -11.04 -0.35 20.24
N ILE A 61 -9.89 0.17 20.71
CA ILE A 61 -8.95 -0.58 21.56
C ILE A 61 -9.62 -0.96 22.90
N SER A 62 -10.32 -0.01 23.52
CA SER A 62 -11.08 -0.26 24.76
C SER A 62 -12.17 -1.31 24.55
N LEU A 63 -12.88 -1.26 23.41
CA LEU A 63 -13.89 -2.25 23.05
C LEU A 63 -13.30 -3.64 22.82
N LEU A 64 -12.18 -3.78 22.11
CA LEU A 64 -11.48 -5.05 21.93
C LEU A 64 -11.03 -5.67 23.26
N ASN A 65 -10.46 -4.84 24.14
CA ASN A 65 -10.04 -5.30 25.47
C ASN A 65 -11.22 -5.68 26.37
N SER A 66 -12.36 -4.98 26.25
CA SER A 66 -13.61 -5.31 26.97
C SER A 66 -14.24 -6.61 26.45
N TRP A 67 -14.32 -6.76 25.12
CA TRP A 67 -14.76 -7.98 24.45
C TRP A 67 -13.94 -9.18 24.93
N ARG A 68 -12.60 -9.06 24.87
CA ARG A 68 -11.70 -10.13 25.33
C ARG A 68 -11.99 -10.52 26.78
N GLY A 69 -12.17 -9.54 27.67
CA GLY A 69 -12.53 -9.80 29.06
C GLY A 69 -13.79 -10.66 29.19
N MET A 70 -14.85 -10.30 28.46
CA MET A 70 -16.10 -11.07 28.46
C MET A 70 -15.95 -12.49 27.89
N VAL A 71 -15.18 -12.68 26.82
CA VAL A 71 -14.95 -14.03 26.27
C VAL A 71 -14.10 -14.87 27.22
N ALA A 72 -13.12 -14.27 27.91
CA ALA A 72 -12.32 -14.97 28.92
C ALA A 72 -13.16 -15.40 30.13
N ASP A 73 -14.09 -14.55 30.58
CA ASP A 73 -14.97 -14.82 31.72
C ASP A 73 -16.02 -15.91 31.41
N THR A 74 -16.47 -16.02 30.15
CA THR A 74 -17.50 -16.98 29.72
C THR A 74 -16.97 -18.36 29.37
N LYS A 75 -15.67 -18.49 29.02
CA LYS A 75 -15.02 -19.78 28.74
C LYS A 75 -13.68 -19.92 29.49
N PRO A 76 -13.70 -20.09 30.81
CA PRO A 76 -12.48 -20.21 31.62
C PRO A 76 -11.67 -21.49 31.33
N ALA A 77 -12.27 -22.54 30.79
CA ALA A 77 -11.54 -23.74 30.34
C ALA A 77 -10.63 -23.45 29.13
N ASP A 78 -11.08 -22.59 28.20
CA ASP A 78 -10.26 -22.04 27.10
C ASP A 78 -9.28 -20.95 27.61
N ALA A 79 -9.41 -20.49 28.86
CA ALA A 79 -8.47 -19.54 29.46
C ALA A 79 -7.15 -20.21 29.91
N ASN A 80 -7.08 -21.54 29.92
CA ASN A 80 -5.82 -22.30 29.95
C ASN A 80 -5.22 -22.48 28.54
N ASP A 81 -6.00 -22.25 27.48
CA ASP A 81 -5.52 -22.05 26.11
C ASP A 81 -5.12 -20.58 25.89
N ARG A 82 -4.41 -20.02 26.88
CA ARG A 82 -3.49 -18.90 26.65
C ARG A 82 -2.34 -19.46 25.82
N GLY A 83 -2.62 -19.81 24.57
CA GLY A 83 -1.62 -20.31 23.65
C GLY A 83 -0.44 -19.35 23.70
N LYS A 84 0.69 -19.83 24.24
CA LYS A 84 1.91 -19.06 24.23
C LYS A 84 2.21 -18.81 22.76
N THR A 85 2.47 -17.55 22.38
CA THR A 85 2.90 -17.25 21.02
C THR A 85 4.10 -18.18 20.72
N PRO A 86 4.05 -18.99 19.65
CA PRO A 86 5.12 -19.92 19.32
C PRO A 86 6.47 -19.20 19.37
N PRO A 87 7.54 -19.87 19.84
CA PRO A 87 8.85 -19.24 19.92
C PRO A 87 9.24 -18.71 18.55
N LEU A 88 9.52 -17.42 18.47
CA LEU A 88 9.96 -16.79 17.24
C LEU A 88 11.38 -17.27 16.90
N PRO A 89 11.73 -17.34 15.61
CA PRO A 89 13.12 -17.56 15.24
C PRO A 89 14.02 -16.47 15.82
N THR A 90 15.23 -16.86 16.25
CA THR A 90 16.15 -15.95 16.94
C THR A 90 16.49 -14.74 16.07
N GLY A 91 16.34 -13.54 16.63
CA GLY A 91 16.69 -12.28 15.97
C GLY A 91 15.64 -11.72 15.00
N TRP A 92 14.45 -12.32 14.94
CA TRP A 92 13.35 -11.81 14.10
C TRP A 92 12.55 -10.68 14.74
N ALA A 93 12.58 -10.57 16.08
CA ALA A 93 11.96 -9.48 16.84
C ALA A 93 12.95 -8.95 17.89
N SER A 94 12.75 -7.70 18.32
CA SER A 94 13.46 -7.16 19.48
C SER A 94 12.85 -7.70 20.79
N PRO A 95 13.58 -7.71 21.91
CA PRO A 95 13.04 -8.18 23.19
C PRO A 95 11.76 -7.46 23.65
N ASP A 96 11.66 -6.15 23.39
CA ASP A 96 10.47 -5.36 23.70
C ASP A 96 9.28 -5.77 22.83
N GLU A 97 9.54 -6.06 21.55
CA GLU A 97 8.52 -6.52 20.62
C GLU A 97 8.05 -7.94 20.97
N GLU A 98 8.97 -8.85 21.31
CA GLU A 98 8.61 -10.19 21.81
C GLU A 98 7.71 -10.10 23.04
N LYS A 99 8.06 -9.24 24.01
CA LYS A 99 7.23 -9.00 25.20
C LYS A 99 5.84 -8.47 24.83
N ARG A 100 5.74 -7.57 23.84
CA ARG A 100 4.46 -7.06 23.34
C ARG A 100 3.65 -8.14 22.63
N LEU A 101 4.27 -9.00 21.83
CA LEU A 101 3.60 -10.10 21.12
C LEU A 101 3.08 -11.19 22.08
N GLN A 102 3.69 -11.35 23.25
CA GLN A 102 3.20 -12.20 24.34
C GLN A 102 2.12 -11.50 25.20
N SER A 103 1.90 -10.20 25.01
CA SER A 103 0.83 -9.48 25.71
C SER A 103 -0.53 -9.96 25.25
N ASP A 104 -1.41 -10.04 26.24
CA ASP A 104 -2.79 -10.45 26.11
C ASP A 104 -3.73 -9.25 25.83
N LYS A 105 -3.21 -8.02 25.96
CA LYS A 105 -3.97 -6.78 25.74
C LYS A 105 -3.77 -6.28 24.32
N TYR A 106 -4.83 -5.74 23.74
CA TYR A 106 -4.78 -4.98 22.50
C TYR A 106 -4.21 -3.59 22.74
N ASP A 107 -3.34 -3.15 21.85
CA ASP A 107 -2.71 -1.82 21.84
C ASP A 107 -3.00 -1.04 20.54
N GLU A 108 -2.34 0.11 20.37
CA GLU A 108 -2.50 0.94 19.17
C GLU A 108 -1.94 0.29 17.89
N LEU A 109 -0.84 -0.47 18.01
CA LEU A 109 -0.26 -1.18 16.86
C LEU A 109 -1.18 -2.28 16.37
N ASP A 110 -1.91 -2.91 17.28
CA ASP A 110 -2.93 -3.89 16.96
C ASP A 110 -4.11 -3.26 16.22
N ALA A 111 -4.57 -2.07 16.65
CA ALA A 111 -5.63 -1.33 15.95
C ALA A 111 -5.23 -0.94 14.51
N VAL A 112 -4.00 -0.44 14.34
CA VAL A 112 -3.42 -0.13 13.02
C VAL A 112 -3.30 -1.39 12.16
N HIS A 113 -2.79 -2.48 12.72
CA HIS A 113 -2.67 -3.78 12.03
C HIS A 113 -4.02 -4.30 11.53
N ILE A 114 -5.06 -4.26 12.38
CA ILE A 114 -6.41 -4.71 12.01
C ILE A 114 -6.97 -3.84 10.88
N ARG A 115 -6.85 -2.51 10.97
CA ARG A 115 -7.31 -1.61 9.89
C ARG A 115 -6.63 -1.94 8.56
N ASP A 116 -5.31 -2.11 8.58
CA ASP A 116 -4.51 -2.34 7.38
C ASP A 116 -4.83 -3.71 6.77
N CYS A 117 -5.06 -4.74 7.59
CA CYS A 117 -5.55 -6.05 7.15
C CYS A 117 -6.96 -5.98 6.55
N LEU A 118 -7.89 -5.22 7.14
CA LEU A 118 -9.24 -5.03 6.58
C LEU A 118 -9.18 -4.34 5.21
N LEU A 119 -8.35 -3.29 5.07
CA LEU A 119 -8.16 -2.60 3.79
C LEU A 119 -7.60 -3.54 2.71
N THR A 120 -6.52 -4.23 3.04
CA THR A 120 -5.85 -5.14 2.10
C THR A 120 -6.70 -6.35 1.78
N GLN A 121 -7.56 -6.82 2.68
CA GLN A 121 -8.49 -7.91 2.42
C GLN A 121 -9.56 -7.51 1.41
N ILE A 122 -10.15 -6.32 1.55
CA ILE A 122 -11.15 -5.83 0.59
C ILE A 122 -10.50 -5.68 -0.78
N THR A 123 -9.27 -5.14 -0.81
CA THR A 123 -8.44 -5.04 -2.02
C THR A 123 -8.21 -6.40 -2.66
N ALA A 124 -7.70 -7.37 -1.90
CA ALA A 124 -7.46 -8.72 -2.35
C ALA A 124 -8.73 -9.39 -2.90
N LYS A 125 -9.88 -9.15 -2.25
CA LYS A 125 -11.17 -9.73 -2.62
C LYS A 125 -11.66 -9.24 -3.98
N TYR A 126 -11.69 -7.93 -4.24
CA TYR A 126 -12.18 -7.45 -5.54
C TYR A 126 -11.17 -7.70 -6.66
N LEU A 127 -9.86 -7.69 -6.38
CA LEU A 127 -8.85 -8.06 -7.38
C LEU A 127 -8.93 -9.55 -7.74
N SER A 128 -9.16 -10.43 -6.76
CA SER A 128 -9.31 -11.87 -7.02
C SER A 128 -10.63 -12.26 -7.67
N ALA A 129 -11.63 -11.38 -7.59
CA ALA A 129 -12.89 -11.53 -8.32
C ALA A 129 -12.74 -11.25 -9.83
N ARG A 130 -11.65 -10.59 -10.23
CA ARG A 130 -11.28 -10.48 -11.66
C ARG A 130 -10.94 -11.87 -12.17
N ARG A 131 -11.43 -12.20 -13.37
CA ARG A 131 -11.29 -13.55 -13.95
C ARG A 131 -9.82 -13.90 -14.12
N GLY A 132 -9.45 -15.12 -13.75
CA GLY A 132 -8.11 -15.65 -14.01
C GLY A 132 -7.71 -16.78 -13.08
N ASP A 133 -6.59 -17.42 -13.43
CA ASP A 133 -5.90 -18.36 -12.54
C ASP A 133 -5.17 -17.61 -11.40
N GLU A 134 -4.57 -18.35 -10.46
CA GLU A 134 -3.89 -17.74 -9.32
C GLU A 134 -2.70 -16.86 -9.72
N LEU A 135 -1.99 -17.23 -10.80
CA LEU A 135 -0.86 -16.44 -11.29
C LEU A 135 -1.34 -15.10 -11.85
N GLN A 136 -2.43 -15.10 -12.62
CA GLN A 136 -3.08 -13.88 -13.10
C GLN A 136 -3.55 -13.00 -11.95
N ARG A 137 -4.10 -13.58 -10.86
CA ARG A 137 -4.45 -12.81 -9.66
C ARG A 137 -3.23 -12.13 -9.03
N VAL A 138 -2.09 -12.82 -8.94
CA VAL A 138 -0.83 -12.23 -8.45
C VAL A 138 -0.39 -11.07 -9.34
N GLN A 139 -0.45 -11.24 -10.66
CA GLN A 139 -0.10 -10.18 -11.61
C GLN A 139 -1.03 -8.97 -11.46
N GLU A 140 -2.34 -9.19 -11.30
CA GLU A 140 -3.30 -8.11 -11.08
C GLU A 140 -3.06 -7.37 -9.75
N VAL A 141 -2.69 -8.06 -8.67
CA VAL A 141 -2.27 -7.42 -7.42
C VAL A 141 -1.05 -6.55 -7.63
N PHE A 142 -0.01 -7.10 -8.26
CA PHE A 142 1.22 -6.36 -8.53
C PHE A 142 0.96 -5.11 -9.39
N GLN A 143 0.20 -5.26 -10.47
CA GLN A 143 -0.12 -4.16 -11.37
C GLN A 143 -1.03 -3.11 -10.72
N PHE A 144 -1.99 -3.52 -9.88
CA PHE A 144 -2.79 -2.60 -9.07
C PHE A 144 -1.90 -1.72 -8.19
N VAL A 145 -0.92 -2.30 -7.50
CA VAL A 145 0.01 -1.55 -6.64
C VAL A 145 0.88 -0.60 -7.47
N VAL A 146 1.39 -1.03 -8.61
CA VAL A 146 2.18 -0.16 -9.52
C VAL A 146 1.40 1.07 -9.95
N ARG A 147 0.09 0.94 -10.24
CA ARG A 147 -0.78 2.05 -10.63
C ARG A 147 -1.19 2.94 -9.45
N ASN A 148 -1.38 2.36 -8.27
CA ASN A 148 -1.83 3.09 -7.08
C ASN A 148 -0.69 3.69 -6.25
N ILE A 149 0.55 3.28 -6.47
CA ILE A 149 1.74 3.81 -5.79
C ILE A 149 2.68 4.34 -6.85
N ALA A 150 2.61 5.65 -7.08
CA ALA A 150 3.54 6.32 -7.97
C ALA A 150 4.95 6.33 -7.38
N LEU A 151 5.96 6.05 -8.21
CA LEU A 151 7.34 6.23 -7.79
C LEU A 151 7.62 7.70 -7.53
N ARG A 152 8.29 7.94 -6.41
CA ARG A 152 8.86 9.24 -6.06
C ARG A 152 10.03 9.60 -6.98
N GLY A 153 10.19 10.89 -7.26
CA GLY A 153 11.41 11.41 -7.87
C GLY A 153 12.53 11.57 -6.84
N ASP A 154 13.75 11.82 -7.30
CA ASP A 154 14.93 11.93 -6.42
C ASP A 154 14.84 13.07 -5.40
N ASP A 155 14.09 14.14 -5.73
CA ASP A 155 13.88 15.30 -4.87
C ASP A 155 12.72 15.12 -3.87
N ASP A 156 11.94 14.04 -3.97
CA ASP A 156 10.80 13.80 -3.08
C ASP A 156 11.29 13.31 -1.70
N LEU A 157 10.70 13.85 -0.64
CA LEU A 157 11.04 13.47 0.72
C LEU A 157 10.66 12.02 1.04
N GLU A 158 11.60 11.28 1.62
CA GLU A 158 11.31 9.96 2.18
C GLU A 158 10.64 10.06 3.55
N LEU A 159 9.40 9.53 3.62
CA LEU A 159 8.59 9.51 4.83
C LEU A 159 8.34 8.06 5.25
N PRO A 160 8.46 7.74 6.57
CA PRO A 160 8.13 6.41 7.07
C PRO A 160 6.63 6.29 7.25
N LEU A 161 5.97 5.94 6.15
CA LEU A 161 4.52 5.78 6.07
C LEU A 161 4.14 4.31 6.33
N THR A 162 2.98 4.12 6.94
CA THR A 162 2.33 2.79 7.04
C THR A 162 1.73 2.41 5.69
N THR A 163 1.42 1.13 5.47
CA THR A 163 0.80 0.66 4.22
C THR A 163 -0.50 1.40 3.90
N TYR A 164 -1.33 1.70 4.91
CA TYR A 164 -2.52 2.54 4.75
C TYR A 164 -2.18 3.94 4.23
N LEU A 165 -1.20 4.61 4.83
CA LEU A 165 -0.82 5.96 4.41
C LEU A 165 -0.17 5.97 3.03
N LEU A 166 0.62 4.94 2.69
CA LEU A 166 1.19 4.77 1.35
C LEU A 166 0.09 4.57 0.29
N LEU A 167 -0.91 3.72 0.56
CA LEU A 167 -2.07 3.55 -0.32
C LEU A 167 -2.88 4.85 -0.44
N LEU A 168 -3.05 5.57 0.66
CA LEU A 168 -3.82 6.81 0.69
C LEU A 168 -3.13 7.89 -0.13
N THR A 169 -1.87 8.20 0.16
CA THR A 169 -1.08 9.23 -0.55
C THR A 169 -0.77 8.82 -1.97
N GLY A 170 -0.62 7.52 -2.23
CA GLY A 170 -0.34 6.93 -3.53
C GLY A 170 1.05 7.25 -4.08
N ARG A 171 2.02 7.59 -3.21
CA ARG A 171 3.42 7.87 -3.59
C ARG A 171 4.36 7.09 -2.69
N GLY A 172 5.36 6.45 -3.27
CA GLY A 172 6.31 5.62 -2.53
C GLY A 172 7.54 5.22 -3.34
N SER A 173 8.40 4.43 -2.71
CA SER A 173 9.53 3.75 -3.33
C SER A 173 9.14 2.41 -3.97
N ALA A 174 10.11 1.74 -4.59
CA ALA A 174 9.92 0.36 -5.04
C ALA A 174 9.75 -0.60 -3.84
N GLU A 175 10.40 -0.29 -2.72
CA GLU A 175 10.25 -1.02 -1.48
C GLU A 175 8.83 -0.89 -0.91
N ASP A 176 8.23 0.30 -0.97
CA ASP A 176 6.82 0.52 -0.61
C ASP A 176 5.89 -0.33 -1.48
N ARG A 177 6.14 -0.38 -2.80
CA ARG A 177 5.37 -1.24 -3.71
C ARG A 177 5.48 -2.72 -3.33
N ALA A 178 6.68 -3.22 -3.06
CA ALA A 178 6.90 -4.61 -2.65
C ALA A 178 6.18 -4.93 -1.33
N TRP A 179 6.27 -4.03 -0.35
CA TRP A 179 5.60 -4.19 0.94
C TRP A 179 4.07 -4.26 0.78
N ILE A 180 3.47 -3.32 0.05
CA ILE A 180 2.02 -3.29 -0.17
C ILE A 180 1.55 -4.52 -0.96
N CYS A 181 2.31 -4.93 -1.99
CA CYS A 181 2.03 -6.17 -2.72
C CYS A 181 1.99 -7.36 -1.77
N ALA A 182 3.02 -7.52 -0.92
CA ALA A 182 3.08 -8.59 0.07
C ALA A 182 1.90 -8.54 1.05
N SER A 183 1.50 -7.35 1.52
CA SER A 183 0.36 -7.20 2.43
C SER A 183 -0.97 -7.60 1.78
N ILE A 184 -1.19 -7.29 0.50
CA ILE A 184 -2.39 -7.73 -0.24
C ILE A 184 -2.34 -9.24 -0.52
N LEU A 185 -1.21 -9.77 -0.99
CA LEU A 185 -1.02 -11.19 -1.27
C LEU A 185 -1.16 -12.06 0.00
N LYS A 186 -0.76 -11.54 1.17
CA LYS A 186 -0.96 -12.22 2.46
C LYS A 186 -2.44 -12.51 2.74
N GLN A 187 -3.35 -11.63 2.33
CA GLN A 187 -4.80 -11.84 2.46
C GLN A 187 -5.32 -12.95 1.53
N LEU A 188 -4.56 -13.30 0.48
CA LEU A 188 -4.79 -14.46 -0.37
C LEU A 188 -4.03 -15.71 0.11
N ARG A 189 -3.36 -15.63 1.27
CA ARG A 189 -2.47 -16.66 1.81
C ARG A 189 -1.32 -17.03 0.85
N ILE A 190 -0.87 -16.06 0.06
CA ILE A 190 0.28 -16.17 -0.84
C ILE A 190 1.47 -15.49 -0.17
N ASP A 191 2.58 -16.20 -0.03
CA ASP A 191 3.79 -15.66 0.56
C ASP A 191 4.64 -14.87 -0.44
N SER A 192 5.42 -13.91 0.07
CA SER A 192 6.27 -13.05 -0.75
C SER A 192 7.64 -12.87 -0.10
N VAL A 193 8.65 -12.70 -0.94
CA VAL A 193 10.06 -12.60 -0.56
C VAL A 193 10.73 -11.48 -1.34
N ILE A 194 11.82 -10.96 -0.82
CA ILE A 194 12.83 -10.24 -1.59
C ILE A 194 13.92 -11.24 -1.99
N VAL A 195 14.30 -11.20 -3.26
CA VAL A 195 15.41 -11.99 -3.82
C VAL A 195 16.54 -11.03 -4.15
N ARG A 196 17.71 -11.25 -3.58
CA ARG A 196 18.93 -10.48 -3.84
C ARG A 196 20.00 -11.36 -4.49
N PRO A 197 20.88 -10.78 -5.32
CA PRO A 197 22.15 -11.39 -5.70
C PRO A 197 22.89 -11.97 -4.47
N SER A 198 23.74 -12.98 -4.69
CA SER A 198 24.52 -13.62 -3.63
C SER A 198 25.33 -12.60 -2.79
N ALA A 199 25.60 -12.90 -1.52
CA ALA A 199 26.26 -11.98 -0.58
C ALA A 199 27.73 -11.65 -0.93
N GLU A 200 28.34 -12.30 -1.92
CA GLU A 200 29.65 -11.93 -2.49
C GLU A 200 29.57 -10.71 -3.42
N SER A 201 28.35 -10.34 -3.83
CA SER A 201 28.04 -9.07 -4.48
C SER A 201 28.31 -7.90 -3.51
N LYS A 202 28.69 -6.73 -4.03
CA LYS A 202 29.05 -5.58 -3.18
C LYS A 202 27.93 -5.25 -2.19
N PRO A 203 28.23 -4.95 -0.90
CA PRO A 203 27.22 -4.69 0.13
C PRO A 203 26.25 -3.53 -0.18
N ASP A 204 26.66 -2.59 -1.03
CA ASP A 204 25.88 -1.43 -1.47
C ASP A 204 25.03 -1.72 -2.72
N ASP A 205 24.96 -2.97 -3.19
CA ASP A 205 24.13 -3.30 -4.34
C ASP A 205 22.66 -3.32 -3.92
N GLU A 206 21.96 -2.23 -4.21
CA GLU A 206 20.51 -2.09 -4.02
C GLU A 206 19.72 -3.00 -4.98
N ALA A 207 20.38 -3.82 -5.80
CA ALA A 207 19.74 -4.71 -6.75
C ALA A 207 18.93 -5.82 -6.04
N TRP A 208 17.61 -5.85 -6.26
CA TRP A 208 16.71 -6.85 -5.69
C TRP A 208 15.46 -7.04 -6.57
N LEU A 209 14.85 -8.22 -6.48
CA LEU A 209 13.58 -8.57 -7.11
C LEU A 209 12.53 -8.92 -6.06
N PHE A 210 11.27 -8.68 -6.39
CA PHE A 210 10.13 -9.15 -5.61
C PHE A 210 9.76 -10.56 -6.08
N GLY A 211 9.78 -11.52 -5.15
CA GLY A 211 9.42 -12.91 -5.40
C GLY A 211 8.07 -13.26 -4.78
N VAL A 212 7.24 -13.99 -5.53
CA VAL A 212 5.95 -14.50 -5.05
C VAL A 212 5.96 -16.03 -5.08
N LEU A 213 5.58 -16.64 -3.96
CA LEU A 213 5.55 -18.09 -3.82
C LEU A 213 4.22 -18.63 -4.31
N LEU A 214 4.24 -19.35 -5.42
CA LEU A 214 3.04 -19.95 -6.02
C LEU A 214 3.42 -21.28 -6.70
N ASN A 215 2.61 -22.32 -6.50
CA ASN A 215 2.84 -23.65 -7.08
C ASN A 215 4.27 -24.20 -6.84
N ASP A 216 4.76 -24.07 -5.60
CA ASP A 216 6.10 -24.49 -5.18
C ASP A 216 7.25 -23.85 -5.98
N ARG A 217 7.01 -22.65 -6.53
CA ARG A 217 8.03 -21.85 -7.23
C ARG A 217 8.00 -20.40 -6.77
N VAL A 218 9.09 -19.69 -7.04
CA VAL A 218 9.22 -18.24 -6.76
C VAL A 218 9.14 -17.48 -8.09
N HIS A 219 8.00 -16.84 -8.35
CA HIS A 219 7.78 -15.98 -9.51
C HIS A 219 8.34 -14.57 -9.28
N LEU A 220 9.04 -14.01 -10.26
CA LEU A 220 9.81 -12.79 -10.09
C LEU A 220 9.16 -11.57 -10.75
N PHE A 221 9.23 -10.44 -10.04
CA PHE A 221 8.74 -9.14 -10.46
C PHE A 221 9.77 -8.07 -10.10
N ASP A 222 9.79 -6.98 -10.87
CA ASP A 222 10.59 -5.78 -10.58
C ASP A 222 9.66 -4.61 -10.24
N PRO A 223 9.54 -4.23 -8.95
CA PRO A 223 8.68 -3.12 -8.53
C PRO A 223 9.16 -1.73 -8.98
N ARG A 224 10.45 -1.57 -9.34
CA ARG A 224 10.99 -0.32 -9.91
C ARG A 224 10.50 -0.16 -11.34
N LEU A 225 10.66 -1.20 -12.14
CA LEU A 225 10.17 -1.22 -13.52
C LEU A 225 8.65 -1.37 -13.61
N GLY A 226 8.00 -1.85 -12.54
CA GLY A 226 6.56 -2.08 -12.50
C GLY A 226 6.10 -3.17 -13.46
N ILE A 227 6.94 -4.18 -13.69
CA ILE A 227 6.67 -5.31 -14.60
C ILE A 227 7.06 -6.64 -13.96
N ALA A 228 6.46 -7.72 -14.46
CA ALA A 228 6.95 -9.07 -14.19
C ALA A 228 8.28 -9.30 -14.92
N VAL A 229 9.19 -10.08 -14.31
CA VAL A 229 10.39 -10.53 -15.03
C VAL A 229 9.93 -11.47 -16.15
N PRO A 230 10.28 -11.22 -17.42
CA PRO A 230 9.73 -11.96 -18.53
C PRO A 230 10.26 -13.40 -18.57
N SER A 231 9.43 -14.37 -18.92
CA SER A 231 9.85 -15.75 -19.24
C SER A 231 10.07 -15.98 -20.74
N SER A 232 10.16 -14.91 -21.53
CA SER A 232 10.44 -14.92 -22.98
C SER A 232 10.72 -13.49 -23.44
N VAL A 233 11.59 -13.32 -24.44
CA VAL A 233 11.88 -12.02 -25.06
C VAL A 233 10.76 -11.52 -25.99
N ASP A 234 9.85 -12.41 -26.40
CA ASP A 234 8.67 -12.07 -27.23
C ASP A 234 7.45 -11.67 -26.39
N ALA A 235 7.63 -11.53 -25.08
CA ALA A 235 6.61 -11.12 -24.14
C ALA A 235 6.09 -9.69 -24.41
N THR A 236 4.78 -9.55 -24.61
CA THR A 236 4.12 -8.28 -24.29
C THR A 236 4.25 -8.06 -22.78
N ALA A 237 4.78 -6.92 -22.33
CA ALA A 237 4.89 -6.56 -20.90
C ALA A 237 3.59 -6.70 -20.09
N ILE A 238 2.42 -6.75 -20.76
CA ILE A 238 1.10 -6.77 -20.15
C ILE A 238 0.61 -8.18 -19.79
N ASN A 239 1.04 -9.23 -20.50
CA ASN A 239 0.47 -10.59 -20.36
C ASN A 239 1.51 -11.72 -20.32
N SER A 240 2.79 -11.41 -20.09
CA SER A 240 3.80 -12.45 -20.01
C SER A 240 3.75 -13.18 -18.68
N ARG A 241 3.89 -14.51 -18.72
CA ARG A 241 4.15 -15.31 -17.53
C ARG A 241 5.43 -14.76 -16.85
N PRO A 242 5.40 -14.49 -15.53
CA PRO A 242 6.60 -14.16 -14.80
C PRO A 242 7.57 -15.35 -14.78
N ALA A 243 8.84 -15.10 -15.10
CA ALA A 243 9.92 -16.07 -14.92
C ALA A 243 10.04 -16.48 -13.46
N THR A 244 10.43 -17.73 -13.23
CA THR A 244 10.69 -18.23 -11.88
C THR A 244 12.18 -18.19 -11.54
N LEU A 245 12.50 -18.11 -10.25
CA LEU A 245 13.88 -18.00 -9.75
C LEU A 245 14.79 -19.13 -10.25
N ASP A 246 14.26 -20.35 -10.38
CA ASP A 246 14.96 -21.51 -10.91
C ASP A 246 15.20 -21.48 -12.43
N GLU A 247 14.44 -20.67 -13.18
CA GLU A 247 14.57 -20.57 -14.64
C GLU A 247 15.64 -19.55 -15.04
N ILE A 248 15.80 -18.47 -14.28
CA ILE A 248 16.68 -17.34 -14.64
C ILE A 248 18.13 -17.75 -14.94
N PRO A 249 18.80 -18.62 -14.15
CA PRO A 249 20.19 -19.01 -14.43
C PRO A 249 20.39 -19.68 -15.80
N SER A 250 19.34 -20.25 -16.38
CA SER A 250 19.37 -20.88 -17.70
C SER A 250 18.99 -19.93 -18.85
N HIS A 251 18.50 -18.73 -18.52
CA HIS A 251 17.94 -17.76 -19.45
C HIS A 251 18.43 -16.32 -19.17
N PRO A 252 19.75 -16.05 -19.29
CA PRO A 252 20.31 -14.73 -19.04
C PRO A 252 19.72 -13.63 -19.93
N GLU A 253 19.25 -13.98 -21.13
CA GLU A 253 18.63 -13.06 -22.08
C GLU A 253 17.35 -12.40 -21.53
N TRP A 254 16.65 -13.04 -20.58
CA TRP A 254 15.43 -12.49 -20.00
C TRP A 254 15.70 -11.28 -19.11
N LEU A 255 16.79 -11.30 -18.32
CA LEU A 255 17.21 -10.13 -17.53
C LEU A 255 17.87 -9.07 -18.42
N GLN A 256 18.64 -9.47 -19.43
CA GLN A 256 19.23 -8.53 -20.38
C GLN A 256 18.16 -7.70 -21.11
N PHE A 257 17.01 -8.31 -21.43
CA PHE A 257 15.87 -7.63 -22.02
C PHE A 257 15.35 -6.46 -21.16
N LEU A 258 15.47 -6.54 -19.84
CA LEU A 258 15.08 -5.50 -18.88
C LEU A 258 16.06 -4.30 -18.84
N SER A 259 17.22 -4.39 -19.49
CA SER A 259 18.16 -3.27 -19.56
C SER A 259 17.49 -2.11 -20.30
N ALA A 260 17.27 -0.96 -19.67
CA ALA A 260 16.59 0.16 -20.31
C ALA A 260 17.40 0.69 -21.51
N ARG A 261 18.74 0.71 -21.39
CA ARG A 261 19.66 1.27 -22.39
C ARG A 261 20.83 0.33 -22.66
N ALA A 262 21.46 0.45 -23.82
CA ALA A 262 22.60 -0.39 -24.20
C ALA A 262 23.87 -0.08 -23.39
N ASP A 263 24.01 1.16 -22.91
CA ASP A 263 25.12 1.65 -22.09
C ASP A 263 24.90 1.45 -20.58
N GLN A 264 23.71 1.01 -20.17
CA GLN A 264 23.36 0.76 -18.78
C GLN A 264 22.67 -0.61 -18.67
N PRO A 265 23.44 -1.68 -18.44
CA PRO A 265 22.88 -3.02 -18.27
C PRO A 265 21.96 -3.07 -17.06
N TYR A 266 21.05 -4.03 -17.07
CA TYR A 266 20.21 -4.34 -15.91
C TYR A 266 21.09 -4.70 -14.70
N SER A 267 20.71 -4.25 -13.51
CA SER A 267 21.56 -4.34 -12.30
C SER A 267 21.72 -5.75 -11.75
N ILE A 268 20.92 -6.72 -12.20
CA ILE A 268 20.98 -8.10 -11.74
C ILE A 268 21.44 -9.00 -12.88
N GLU A 269 22.48 -9.77 -12.63
CA GLU A 269 22.99 -10.79 -13.54
C GLU A 269 22.42 -12.16 -13.20
N ALA A 270 22.11 -12.98 -14.22
CA ALA A 270 21.50 -14.29 -14.02
C ALA A 270 22.35 -15.25 -13.18
N ASP A 271 23.67 -15.20 -13.32
CA ASP A 271 24.60 -16.02 -12.54
C ASP A 271 24.56 -15.69 -11.05
N SER A 272 24.29 -14.43 -10.69
CA SER A 272 24.20 -13.99 -9.30
C SER A 272 22.97 -14.55 -8.55
N LEU A 273 22.01 -15.11 -9.28
CA LEU A 273 20.79 -15.73 -8.75
C LEU A 273 20.89 -17.26 -8.63
N LYS A 274 22.08 -17.85 -8.86
CA LYS A 274 22.32 -19.29 -8.60
C LYS A 274 22.36 -19.64 -7.11
N ASP A 275 22.80 -18.69 -6.27
CA ASP A 275 22.80 -18.79 -4.81
C ASP A 275 22.32 -17.47 -4.19
N PRO A 276 21.03 -17.13 -4.39
CA PRO A 276 20.49 -15.82 -4.04
C PRO A 276 20.24 -15.72 -2.53
N GLN A 277 20.33 -14.50 -2.01
CA GLN A 277 19.79 -14.22 -0.67
C GLN A 277 18.28 -14.03 -0.77
N VAL A 278 17.52 -14.91 -0.12
CA VAL A 278 16.05 -14.85 -0.05
C VAL A 278 15.61 -14.34 1.33
N MET A 279 14.82 -13.28 1.36
CA MET A 279 14.36 -12.62 2.59
C MET A 279 12.83 -12.57 2.62
N PRO A 280 12.13 -13.25 3.54
CA PRO A 280 10.67 -13.17 3.63
C PRO A 280 10.21 -11.75 4.01
N ILE A 281 9.12 -11.32 3.38
CA ILE A 281 8.45 -10.06 3.70
C ILE A 281 7.40 -10.35 4.78
N VAL A 282 7.69 -9.93 6.00
CA VAL A 282 6.88 -10.20 7.19
C VAL A 282 6.76 -8.97 8.08
N GLU A 283 5.69 -8.95 8.87
CA GLU A 283 5.45 -7.93 9.88
C GLU A 283 5.07 -8.58 11.20
N THR A 284 5.59 -8.03 12.29
CA THR A 284 5.40 -8.49 13.67
C THR A 284 3.92 -8.47 14.09
N GLY A 285 3.11 -7.60 13.48
CA GLY A 285 1.66 -7.54 13.69
C GLY A 285 0.94 -8.88 13.49
N PHE A 286 1.44 -9.72 12.58
CA PHE A 286 0.88 -11.03 12.26
C PHE A 286 1.26 -12.14 13.25
N TRP A 287 2.09 -11.87 14.27
CA TRP A 287 2.69 -12.94 15.07
C TRP A 287 2.07 -13.10 16.46
N SER A 288 1.14 -12.23 16.86
CA SER A 288 0.56 -12.32 18.19
C SER A 288 -0.57 -13.36 18.26
N HIS A 289 -0.57 -14.20 19.30
CA HIS A 289 -1.62 -15.20 19.49
C HIS A 289 -3.02 -14.57 19.67
N ARG A 290 -3.09 -13.35 20.22
CA ARG A 290 -4.35 -12.59 20.30
C ARG A 290 -4.95 -12.31 18.92
N MET A 291 -4.12 -12.06 17.89
CA MET A 291 -4.60 -11.94 16.51
C MET A 291 -5.09 -13.27 15.95
N SER A 292 -4.47 -14.40 16.31
CA SER A 292 -4.97 -15.74 15.94
C SER A 292 -6.40 -15.95 16.42
N ARG A 293 -6.66 -15.62 17.69
CA ARG A 293 -7.98 -15.74 18.30
C ARG A 293 -8.98 -14.76 17.68
N LEU A 294 -8.55 -13.53 17.40
CA LEU A 294 -9.40 -12.53 16.76
C LEU A 294 -9.79 -13.00 15.35
N GLU A 295 -8.84 -13.47 14.53
CA GLU A 295 -9.07 -14.00 13.17
C GLU A 295 -10.18 -15.06 13.14
N GLN A 296 -10.18 -15.99 14.10
CA GLN A 296 -11.18 -17.05 14.20
C GLN A 296 -12.59 -16.57 14.58
N LEU A 297 -12.70 -15.39 15.18
CA LEU A 297 -13.94 -14.84 15.73
C LEU A 297 -14.45 -13.62 14.95
N LEU A 298 -13.74 -13.19 13.90
CA LEU A 298 -14.19 -12.09 13.06
C LEU A 298 -15.57 -12.40 12.44
N PRO A 299 -16.45 -11.38 12.33
CA PRO A 299 -17.65 -11.48 11.50
C PRO A 299 -17.30 -11.90 10.06
N THR A 300 -18.17 -12.68 9.41
CA THR A 300 -17.91 -13.20 8.06
C THR A 300 -17.66 -12.08 7.04
N GLU A 301 -18.35 -10.96 7.18
CA GLU A 301 -18.18 -9.78 6.32
C GLU A 301 -16.81 -9.11 6.46
N ASP A 302 -16.13 -9.30 7.60
CA ASP A 302 -14.83 -8.71 7.95
C ASP A 302 -13.71 -9.76 8.01
N ALA A 303 -13.98 -11.00 7.57
CA ALA A 303 -13.01 -12.09 7.63
C ALA A 303 -11.75 -11.77 6.82
N CYS A 304 -10.62 -11.64 7.51
CA CYS A 304 -9.31 -11.33 6.96
C CYS A 304 -8.22 -12.10 7.70
N VAL A 305 -7.04 -12.21 7.08
CA VAL A 305 -5.85 -12.78 7.71
C VAL A 305 -5.29 -11.73 8.67
N LEU A 306 -5.32 -12.04 9.97
CA LEU A 306 -4.69 -11.24 11.03
C LEU A 306 -3.46 -11.93 11.62
N PHE A 307 -3.31 -13.25 11.41
CA PHE A 307 -2.27 -14.05 12.03
C PHE A 307 -1.63 -15.07 11.07
N ASP A 308 -0.30 -15.01 10.95
CA ASP A 308 0.51 -15.89 10.11
C ASP A 308 1.70 -16.45 10.92
N PRO A 309 1.76 -17.77 11.14
CA PRO A 309 2.75 -18.36 12.02
C PRO A 309 4.07 -18.55 11.28
N GLN A 310 5.17 -18.19 11.94
CA GLN A 310 6.50 -18.29 11.35
C GLN A 310 7.02 -19.73 11.37
N VAL A 311 6.69 -20.46 12.43
CA VAL A 311 6.97 -21.88 12.64
C VAL A 311 5.71 -22.73 12.49
N ASN A 312 5.86 -24.04 12.34
CA ASN A 312 4.71 -24.94 12.16
C ASN A 312 3.79 -24.93 13.38
N GLU A 313 2.48 -24.88 13.12
CA GLU A 313 1.45 -25.15 14.11
C GLU A 313 0.82 -26.53 13.81
N ALA A 314 0.06 -27.08 14.76
CA ALA A 314 -0.53 -28.41 14.63
C ALA A 314 -1.41 -28.56 13.37
N SER A 315 -2.06 -27.49 12.92
CA SER A 315 -3.03 -27.50 11.82
C SER A 315 -2.52 -26.87 10.51
N ARG A 316 -1.35 -26.21 10.50
CA ARG A 316 -0.85 -25.52 9.29
C ARG A 316 0.68 -25.37 9.28
N PRO A 317 1.31 -25.48 8.10
CA PRO A 317 2.73 -25.21 7.96
C PRO A 317 3.04 -23.73 8.21
N GLY A 318 4.10 -23.48 8.97
CA GLY A 318 4.62 -22.13 9.18
C GLY A 318 5.29 -21.59 7.93
N MET A 319 5.45 -20.27 7.85
CA MET A 319 6.04 -19.61 6.70
C MET A 319 7.42 -20.16 6.33
N ILE A 320 8.29 -20.48 7.30
CA ILE A 320 9.61 -21.07 7.03
C ILE A 320 9.48 -22.37 6.22
N LYS A 321 8.56 -23.26 6.61
CA LYS A 321 8.34 -24.53 5.91
C LYS A 321 7.75 -24.32 4.51
N ARG A 322 6.81 -23.36 4.36
CA ARG A 322 6.25 -23.01 3.05
C ARG A 322 7.32 -22.45 2.11
N LEU A 323 8.23 -21.63 2.63
CA LEU A 323 9.35 -21.08 1.88
C LEU A 323 10.36 -22.15 1.46
N GLN A 324 10.71 -23.08 2.35
CA GLN A 324 11.61 -24.19 2.02
C GLN A 324 11.02 -25.14 0.98
N ALA A 325 9.69 -25.30 0.94
CA ALA A 325 9.03 -26.09 -0.10
C ALA A 325 9.15 -25.43 -1.48
N ALA A 326 8.92 -24.11 -1.56
CA ALA A 326 8.99 -23.36 -2.82
C ALA A 326 10.43 -23.00 -3.26
N CYS A 327 11.38 -23.01 -2.33
CA CYS A 327 12.77 -22.65 -2.59
C CYS A 327 13.72 -23.56 -1.79
N PRO A 328 13.99 -24.79 -2.26
CA PRO A 328 14.79 -25.79 -1.51
C PRO A 328 16.23 -25.37 -1.20
N MET A 329 16.78 -24.40 -1.92
CA MET A 329 18.11 -23.82 -1.67
C MET A 329 18.19 -23.00 -0.37
N VAL A 330 17.04 -22.57 0.16
CA VAL A 330 16.98 -21.73 1.37
C VAL A 330 17.12 -22.59 2.63
N ARG A 331 18.16 -22.30 3.43
CA ARG A 331 18.35 -22.94 4.74
C ARG A 331 17.60 -22.16 5.83
N ALA A 332 16.83 -22.87 6.66
CA ALA A 332 15.98 -22.24 7.69
C ALA A 332 16.76 -21.38 8.70
N ASP A 333 17.97 -21.79 9.07
CA ASP A 333 18.85 -21.10 10.02
C ASP A 333 19.48 -19.81 9.43
N SER A 334 19.50 -19.69 8.10
CA SER A 334 20.02 -18.52 7.39
C SER A 334 18.97 -17.45 7.10
N LEU A 335 17.68 -17.76 7.32
CA LEU A 335 16.58 -16.86 6.99
C LEU A 335 16.51 -15.65 7.92
N LYS A 336 16.46 -14.47 7.30
CA LYS A 336 16.22 -13.19 7.98
C LYS A 336 15.07 -12.45 7.30
N PRO A 337 14.11 -11.89 8.06
CA PRO A 337 13.10 -10.99 7.52
C PRO A 337 13.74 -9.87 6.72
N TRP A 338 13.07 -9.46 5.66
CA TRP A 338 13.41 -8.21 5.01
C TRP A 338 13.14 -7.05 5.97
N PRO A 339 14.14 -6.21 6.30
CA PRO A 339 14.00 -5.26 7.41
C PRO A 339 13.10 -4.05 7.10
N TYR A 340 12.69 -3.85 5.84
CA TYR A 340 12.02 -2.63 5.40
C TYR A 340 10.67 -2.38 6.12
N PRO A 341 9.71 -3.33 6.20
CA PRO A 341 8.43 -3.09 6.86
C PRO A 341 8.58 -2.68 8.33
N GLU A 342 9.38 -3.42 9.10
CA GLU A 342 9.61 -3.12 10.53
C GLU A 342 10.35 -1.80 10.73
N ARG A 343 11.33 -1.48 9.87
CA ARG A 343 12.02 -0.18 9.91
C ARG A 343 11.03 0.97 9.69
N GLN A 344 10.13 0.87 8.72
CA GLN A 344 9.14 1.92 8.46
C GLN A 344 8.14 2.05 9.61
N ARG A 345 7.65 0.94 10.16
CA ARG A 345 6.76 0.94 11.32
C ARG A 345 7.43 1.56 12.56
N GLU A 346 8.67 1.19 12.83
CA GLU A 346 9.42 1.71 13.97
C GLU A 346 9.75 3.20 13.81
N ALA A 347 10.16 3.63 12.62
CA ALA A 347 10.44 5.03 12.31
C ALA A 347 9.19 5.91 12.41
N SER A 348 8.03 5.40 11.94
CA SER A 348 6.73 6.07 12.08
C SER A 348 6.33 6.21 13.56
N ARG A 349 6.51 5.15 14.36
CA ARG A 349 6.21 5.15 15.80
C ARG A 349 7.11 6.11 16.59
N LYS A 350 8.39 6.18 16.23
CA LYS A 350 9.40 7.02 16.90
C LYS A 350 9.57 8.38 16.19
N ALA A 351 8.58 8.81 15.41
CA ALA A 351 8.68 10.02 14.60
C ALA A 351 8.95 11.26 15.47
N SER A 352 9.94 12.06 15.06
CA SER A 352 10.20 13.35 15.67
C SER A 352 9.06 14.34 15.37
N GLN A 353 8.97 15.43 16.13
CA GLN A 353 7.98 16.48 15.87
C GLN A 353 8.10 17.06 14.44
N ALA A 354 9.33 17.20 13.93
CA ALA A 354 9.58 17.68 12.56
C ALA A 354 9.06 16.68 11.52
N LEU A 355 9.34 15.39 11.71
CA LEU A 355 8.83 14.35 10.82
C LEU A 355 7.30 14.26 10.85
N PHE A 356 6.70 14.39 12.04
CA PHE A 356 5.24 14.45 12.17
C PHE A 356 4.66 15.61 11.36
N GLN A 357 5.27 16.81 11.41
CA GLN A 357 4.85 17.95 10.60
C GLN A 357 4.96 17.67 9.09
N GLN A 358 6.01 17.00 8.64
CA GLN A 358 6.18 16.61 7.23
C GLN A 358 5.10 15.61 6.78
N ILE A 359 4.76 14.63 7.62
CA ILE A 359 3.64 13.71 7.35
C ILE A 359 2.31 14.48 7.27
N GLN A 360 2.07 15.42 8.19
CA GLN A 360 0.85 16.26 8.13
C GLN A 360 0.79 17.10 6.86
N GLN A 361 1.92 17.65 6.39
CA GLN A 361 1.99 18.38 5.12
C GLN A 361 1.65 17.48 3.93
N ALA A 362 2.19 16.25 3.90
CA ALA A 362 1.87 15.27 2.86
C ALA A 362 0.38 14.88 2.84
N LEU A 363 -0.29 14.94 4.00
CA LEU A 363 -1.71 14.61 4.14
C LEU A 363 -2.65 15.81 4.01
N MET A 364 -2.11 17.02 3.81
CA MET A 364 -2.89 18.26 3.89
C MET A 364 -4.06 18.31 2.88
N GLY A 365 -3.86 17.80 1.66
CA GLY A 365 -4.91 17.72 0.63
C GLY A 365 -6.13 16.89 1.05
N PHE A 366 -5.94 15.90 1.93
CA PHE A 366 -7.04 15.08 2.44
C PHE A 366 -7.96 15.80 3.42
N SER A 367 -7.57 16.97 3.90
CA SER A 367 -8.43 17.83 4.72
C SER A 367 -9.51 18.54 3.90
N ALA A 368 -9.38 18.57 2.56
CA ALA A 368 -10.32 19.25 1.68
C ALA A 368 -11.72 18.59 1.64
N PRO A 369 -12.79 19.39 1.47
CA PRO A 369 -12.82 20.85 1.52
C PRO A 369 -12.62 21.37 2.95
N ILE A 370 -12.14 22.61 3.01
CA ILE A 370 -12.15 23.42 4.22
C ILE A 370 -13.15 24.55 3.99
N THR A 371 -14.23 24.56 4.75
CA THR A 371 -15.28 25.57 4.64
C THR A 371 -15.07 26.66 5.67
N VAL A 372 -15.29 27.90 5.25
CA VAL A 372 -15.36 29.06 6.14
C VAL A 372 -16.69 29.75 5.93
N ASN A 373 -17.56 29.73 6.93
CA ASN A 373 -18.83 30.41 6.88
C ASN A 373 -18.61 31.86 7.33
N VAL A 374 -19.24 32.81 6.64
CA VAL A 374 -19.25 34.20 7.10
C VAL A 374 -20.53 34.42 7.87
N ASP A 375 -20.42 34.87 9.12
CA ASP A 375 -21.57 35.24 9.92
C ASP A 375 -22.35 36.37 9.21
N PRO A 376 -23.63 36.17 8.88
CA PRO A 376 -24.40 37.14 8.11
C PRO A 376 -24.64 38.47 8.87
N GLN A 377 -24.56 38.47 10.20
CA GLN A 377 -24.75 39.67 11.03
C GLN A 377 -23.43 40.42 11.26
N THR A 378 -22.38 39.70 11.65
CA THR A 378 -21.10 40.34 12.02
C THR A 378 -20.14 40.48 10.85
N LYS A 379 -20.43 39.82 9.72
CA LYS A 379 -19.52 39.65 8.56
C LYS A 379 -18.16 39.05 8.95
N ALA A 380 -18.04 38.50 10.15
CA ALA A 380 -16.83 37.86 10.62
C ALA A 380 -16.75 36.43 10.06
N PRO A 381 -15.58 35.98 9.58
CA PRO A 381 -15.41 34.60 9.16
C PRO A 381 -15.38 33.65 10.37
N SER A 382 -16.01 32.49 10.22
CA SER A 382 -15.99 31.41 11.19
C SER A 382 -14.62 30.74 11.24
N THR A 383 -14.40 29.94 12.27
CA THR A 383 -13.26 29.01 12.30
C THR A 383 -13.34 28.08 11.08
N PRO A 384 -12.24 27.88 10.33
CA PRO A 384 -12.19 26.92 9.24
C PRO A 384 -12.47 25.49 9.74
N VAL A 385 -13.33 24.76 9.04
CA VAL A 385 -13.66 23.37 9.36
C VAL A 385 -13.25 22.46 8.21
N ALA A 386 -12.41 21.47 8.49
CA ALA A 386 -12.01 20.45 7.53
C ALA A 386 -13.06 19.33 7.45
N GLU A 387 -13.71 19.17 6.31
CA GLU A 387 -14.74 18.14 6.11
C GLU A 387 -14.15 16.77 5.75
N ARG A 388 -12.88 16.73 5.31
CA ARG A 388 -12.14 15.52 4.90
C ARG A 388 -12.87 14.70 3.83
N LYS A 389 -13.58 15.36 2.92
CA LYS A 389 -14.30 14.69 1.83
C LYS A 389 -13.33 14.01 0.87
N MET A 390 -12.18 14.63 0.58
CA MET A 390 -11.14 14.02 -0.26
C MET A 390 -10.62 12.72 0.35
N LEU A 391 -10.38 12.69 1.67
CA LEU A 391 -10.00 11.48 2.40
C LEU A 391 -11.02 10.36 2.20
N LYS A 392 -12.31 10.64 2.46
CA LYS A 392 -13.39 9.66 2.32
C LYS A 392 -13.49 9.11 0.89
N ILE A 393 -13.39 9.98 -0.12
CA ILE A 393 -13.45 9.55 -1.53
C ILE A 393 -12.26 8.66 -1.87
N ARG A 394 -11.04 9.03 -1.45
CA ARG A 394 -9.84 8.21 -1.69
C ARG A 394 -9.92 6.86 -0.96
N THR A 395 -10.41 6.82 0.27
CA THR A 395 -10.64 5.56 0.99
C THR A 395 -11.67 4.70 0.24
N ASP A 396 -12.80 5.26 -0.20
CA ASP A 396 -13.80 4.53 -0.98
C ASP A 396 -13.24 3.98 -2.31
N GLN A 397 -12.33 4.71 -2.96
CA GLN A 397 -11.63 4.24 -4.15
C GLN A 397 -10.80 2.98 -3.84
N LEU A 398 -10.00 3.01 -2.77
CA LEU A 398 -9.17 1.88 -2.36
C LEU A 398 -9.99 0.64 -2.00
N LEU A 399 -11.23 0.84 -1.56
CA LEU A 399 -12.21 -0.20 -1.25
C LEU A 399 -12.94 -0.73 -2.50
N GLY A 400 -12.52 -0.33 -3.70
CA GLY A 400 -13.01 -0.85 -4.97
C GLY A 400 -14.25 -0.14 -5.53
N LYS A 401 -14.68 0.99 -4.95
CA LYS A 401 -15.89 1.73 -5.40
C LYS A 401 -15.59 2.67 -6.57
N PHE A 402 -14.88 2.18 -7.59
CA PHE A 402 -14.27 3.01 -8.66
C PHE A 402 -15.28 3.86 -9.45
N GLU A 403 -16.43 3.29 -9.82
CA GLU A 403 -17.49 4.00 -10.54
C GLU A 403 -18.09 5.13 -9.69
N ASP A 404 -18.49 4.82 -8.46
CA ASP A 404 -19.10 5.78 -7.52
C ASP A 404 -18.20 6.98 -7.21
N VAL A 405 -16.90 6.73 -7.00
CA VAL A 405 -15.96 7.78 -6.60
C VAL A 405 -15.60 8.71 -7.76
N THR A 406 -15.68 8.26 -9.01
CA THR A 406 -15.35 9.07 -10.18
C THR A 406 -16.21 10.33 -10.24
N GLN A 407 -17.51 10.21 -9.98
CA GLN A 407 -18.41 11.36 -9.90
C GLN A 407 -18.13 12.24 -8.66
N ARG A 408 -17.79 11.62 -7.53
CA ARG A 408 -17.52 12.36 -6.28
C ARG A 408 -16.24 13.19 -6.37
N TYR A 409 -15.23 12.75 -7.11
CA TYR A 409 -14.02 13.53 -7.37
C TYR A 409 -14.30 14.84 -8.11
N LEU A 410 -15.35 14.90 -8.93
CA LEU A 410 -15.76 16.17 -9.57
C LEU A 410 -16.02 17.25 -8.52
N SER A 411 -16.66 16.91 -7.40
CA SER A 411 -16.92 17.90 -6.34
C SER A 411 -15.65 18.45 -5.69
N ILE A 412 -14.56 17.67 -5.63
CA ILE A 412 -13.26 18.16 -5.15
C ILE A 412 -12.59 19.03 -6.21
N ARG A 413 -12.73 18.68 -7.48
CA ARG A 413 -12.18 19.46 -8.60
C ARG A 413 -12.76 20.88 -8.70
N HIS A 414 -14.04 21.06 -8.34
CA HIS A 414 -14.70 22.36 -8.35
C HIS A 414 -14.15 23.33 -7.30
N LEU A 415 -13.55 22.82 -6.21
CA LEU A 415 -12.98 23.66 -5.15
C LEU A 415 -11.90 24.62 -5.65
N GLU A 416 -11.24 24.29 -6.76
CA GLU A 416 -10.18 25.12 -7.33
C GLU A 416 -10.68 26.47 -7.88
N ILE A 417 -11.94 26.52 -8.35
CA ILE A 417 -12.56 27.72 -8.91
C ILE A 417 -13.47 28.42 -7.90
N GLU A 418 -13.74 27.80 -6.76
CA GLU A 418 -14.54 28.39 -5.69
C GLU A 418 -13.75 29.52 -5.01
N PRO A 419 -14.32 30.74 -4.93
CA PRO A 419 -13.66 31.85 -4.24
C PRO A 419 -13.50 31.53 -2.74
N ASN A 420 -12.29 31.66 -2.22
CA ASN A 420 -12.02 31.56 -0.79
C ASN A 420 -11.16 32.75 -0.33
N PRO A 421 -11.54 33.47 0.74
CA PRO A 421 -10.80 34.64 1.20
C PRO A 421 -9.42 34.31 1.80
N TYR A 422 -9.13 33.03 2.05
CA TYR A 422 -7.87 32.55 2.65
C TYR A 422 -6.96 31.92 1.59
N PRO A 423 -5.85 32.58 1.20
CA PRO A 423 -4.92 32.08 0.18
C PRO A 423 -4.38 30.67 0.44
N GLU A 424 -4.15 30.34 1.71
CA GLU A 424 -3.69 29.02 2.15
C GLU A 424 -4.74 27.92 1.91
N ILE A 425 -6.03 28.25 2.07
CA ILE A 425 -7.13 27.32 1.77
C ILE A 425 -7.26 27.15 0.26
N VAL A 426 -7.14 28.24 -0.52
CA VAL A 426 -7.12 28.17 -1.99
C VAL A 426 -6.01 27.25 -2.48
N GLN A 427 -4.81 27.36 -1.91
CA GLN A 427 -3.68 26.50 -2.27
C GLN A 427 -3.94 25.03 -1.93
N LEU A 428 -4.51 24.77 -0.75
CA LEU A 428 -4.90 23.42 -0.33
C LEU A 428 -5.97 22.83 -1.26
N HIS A 429 -6.98 23.61 -1.63
CA HIS A 429 -8.05 23.19 -2.54
C HIS A 429 -7.51 22.89 -3.94
N ARG A 430 -6.55 23.69 -4.43
CA ARG A 430 -5.82 23.40 -5.69
C ARG A 430 -5.08 22.07 -5.64
N LEU A 431 -4.36 21.81 -4.55
CA LEU A 431 -3.65 20.53 -4.35
C LEU A 431 -4.64 19.35 -4.37
N ALA A 432 -5.74 19.46 -3.63
CA ALA A 432 -6.77 18.43 -3.59
C ALA A 432 -7.47 18.25 -4.95
N ALA A 433 -7.72 19.33 -5.68
CA ALA A 433 -8.31 19.30 -7.02
C ALA A 433 -7.38 18.60 -8.02
N GLU A 434 -6.08 18.88 -7.99
CA GLU A 434 -5.08 18.17 -8.80
C GLU A 434 -5.10 16.66 -8.50
N ASP A 435 -5.05 16.27 -7.21
CA ASP A 435 -5.12 14.87 -6.80
C ASP A 435 -6.41 14.21 -7.31
N ALA A 436 -7.55 14.90 -7.19
CA ALA A 436 -8.83 14.40 -7.65
C ALA A 436 -8.90 14.18 -9.17
N ILE A 437 -8.19 14.99 -9.98
CA ILE A 437 -8.12 14.78 -11.44
C ILE A 437 -7.34 13.50 -11.75
N TYR A 438 -6.19 13.30 -11.11
CA TYR A 438 -5.37 12.10 -11.32
C TYR A 438 -6.09 10.84 -10.83
N TRP A 439 -6.59 10.84 -9.60
CA TRP A 439 -7.26 9.69 -9.02
C TRP A 439 -8.56 9.32 -9.74
N SER A 440 -9.26 10.29 -10.33
CA SER A 440 -10.38 10.01 -11.24
C SER A 440 -9.93 9.24 -12.49
N GLY A 441 -8.72 9.49 -13.02
CA GLY A 441 -8.16 8.72 -14.14
C GLY A 441 -7.80 7.30 -13.73
N VAL A 442 -7.21 7.12 -12.55
CA VAL A 442 -6.93 5.79 -11.97
C VAL A 442 -8.21 5.00 -11.75
N SER A 443 -9.27 5.61 -11.18
CA SER A 443 -10.55 4.94 -10.99
C SER A 443 -11.18 4.47 -12.31
N LYS A 444 -11.15 5.31 -13.35
CA LYS A 444 -11.63 4.93 -14.68
C LYS A 444 -10.84 3.76 -15.28
N PHE A 445 -9.51 3.75 -15.08
CA PHE A 445 -8.69 2.61 -15.49
C PHE A 445 -9.10 1.33 -14.77
N GLU A 446 -9.26 1.37 -13.44
CA GLU A 446 -9.62 0.19 -12.63
C GLU A 446 -11.05 -0.30 -12.88
N ALA A 447 -11.93 0.56 -13.40
CA ALA A 447 -13.26 0.23 -13.92
C ALA A 447 -13.25 -0.26 -15.38
N GLU A 448 -12.06 -0.46 -15.99
CA GLU A 448 -11.87 -0.87 -17.39
C GLU A 448 -12.46 0.12 -18.43
N GLU A 449 -12.74 1.37 -18.02
CA GLU A 449 -13.19 2.46 -18.89
C GLU A 449 -12.02 3.16 -19.58
N TYR A 450 -11.23 2.40 -20.35
CA TYR A 450 -9.93 2.87 -20.86
C TYR A 450 -10.02 4.14 -21.73
N ASP A 451 -11.05 4.31 -22.56
CA ASP A 451 -11.19 5.53 -23.38
C ASP A 451 -11.47 6.77 -22.50
N ALA A 452 -12.29 6.62 -21.45
CA ALA A 452 -12.57 7.69 -20.50
C ALA A 452 -11.34 8.00 -19.63
N ALA A 453 -10.52 7.00 -19.32
CA ALA A 453 -9.25 7.16 -18.63
C ALA A 453 -8.23 7.91 -19.50
N VAL A 454 -8.12 7.57 -20.80
CA VAL A 454 -7.29 8.28 -21.79
C VAL A 454 -7.64 9.76 -21.82
N GLU A 455 -8.92 10.11 -21.95
CA GLU A 455 -9.37 11.51 -21.97
C GLU A 455 -8.98 12.24 -20.68
N GLN A 456 -9.23 11.62 -19.52
CA GLN A 456 -8.96 12.20 -18.21
C GLN A 456 -7.45 12.43 -17.99
N LEU A 457 -6.60 11.45 -18.33
CA LEU A 457 -5.15 11.52 -18.15
C LEU A 457 -4.49 12.45 -19.17
N ALA A 458 -4.93 12.45 -20.43
CA ALA A 458 -4.48 13.42 -21.42
C ALA A 458 -4.85 14.85 -21.01
N GLY A 459 -6.05 15.05 -20.46
CA GLY A 459 -6.48 16.32 -19.86
C GLY A 459 -5.61 16.75 -18.69
N TYR A 460 -5.25 15.83 -17.79
CA TYR A 460 -4.31 16.09 -16.70
C TYR A 460 -2.95 16.55 -17.24
N LEU A 461 -2.36 15.82 -18.18
CA LEU A 461 -1.05 16.14 -18.76
C LEU A 461 -1.05 17.47 -19.52
N LYS A 462 -2.12 17.78 -20.26
CA LYS A 462 -2.26 19.09 -20.92
C LYS A 462 -2.27 20.24 -19.91
N ARG A 463 -2.83 20.01 -18.73
CA ARG A 463 -2.99 21.01 -17.68
C ARG A 463 -1.73 21.19 -16.83
N PHE A 464 -1.05 20.09 -16.52
CA PHE A 464 0.03 20.07 -15.51
C PHE A 464 1.40 19.62 -16.06
N ASP A 465 1.55 19.50 -17.38
CA ASP A 465 2.68 18.95 -18.18
C ASP A 465 4.02 18.68 -17.47
N ARG A 466 4.62 19.66 -16.78
CA ARG A 466 5.90 19.49 -16.06
C ARG A 466 5.85 19.82 -14.57
N SER A 467 4.78 20.43 -14.10
CA SER A 467 4.65 20.90 -12.72
C SER A 467 3.71 20.04 -11.87
N GLY A 468 2.97 19.12 -12.49
CA GLY A 468 2.03 18.25 -11.80
C GLY A 468 2.74 17.17 -11.00
N ARG A 469 2.28 16.93 -9.78
CA ARG A 469 2.79 15.88 -8.87
C ARG A 469 2.62 14.47 -9.43
N TRP A 470 1.65 14.30 -10.34
CA TRP A 470 1.32 13.01 -10.95
C TRP A 470 1.74 12.90 -12.40
N THR A 471 2.47 13.89 -12.94
CA THR A 471 2.82 13.94 -14.36
C THR A 471 3.42 12.64 -14.89
N PHE A 472 4.47 12.12 -14.24
CA PHE A 472 5.16 10.92 -14.70
C PHE A 472 4.30 9.65 -14.57
N ALA A 473 3.54 9.54 -13.48
CA ALA A 473 2.62 8.43 -13.26
C ALA A 473 1.45 8.47 -14.25
N ALA A 474 0.86 9.65 -14.50
CA ALA A 474 -0.22 9.87 -15.45
C ALA A 474 0.21 9.56 -16.89
N ARG A 475 1.44 9.93 -17.27
CA ARG A 475 2.01 9.60 -18.58
C ARG A 475 2.18 8.09 -18.76
N SER A 476 2.75 7.43 -17.75
CA SER A 476 2.93 5.98 -17.75
C SER A 476 1.59 5.24 -17.81
N LEU A 477 0.61 5.68 -17.03
CA LEU A 477 -0.74 5.09 -17.02
C LEU A 477 -1.50 5.37 -18.33
N LEU A 478 -1.34 6.54 -18.94
CA LEU A 478 -1.92 6.85 -20.25
C LEU A 478 -1.40 5.89 -21.33
N ALA A 479 -0.10 5.60 -21.32
CA ALA A 479 0.48 4.62 -22.23
C ALA A 479 -0.06 3.20 -21.97
N GLU A 480 -0.24 2.81 -20.70
CA GLU A 480 -0.87 1.54 -20.35
C GLU A 480 -2.32 1.46 -20.85
N CYS A 481 -3.11 2.54 -20.76
CA CYS A 481 -4.46 2.60 -21.32
C CYS A 481 -4.46 2.28 -22.81
N HIS A 482 -3.58 2.94 -23.57
CA HIS A 482 -3.44 2.70 -25.01
C HIS A 482 -3.01 1.26 -25.30
N ALA A 483 -2.05 0.73 -24.56
CA ALA A 483 -1.55 -0.62 -24.75
C ALA A 483 -2.61 -1.70 -24.41
N ARG A 484 -3.45 -1.49 -23.39
CA ARG A 484 -4.62 -2.36 -23.08
C ARG A 484 -5.64 -2.42 -24.22
N GLN A 485 -5.70 -1.36 -25.02
CA GLN A 485 -6.53 -1.28 -26.23
C GLN A 485 -5.80 -1.72 -27.51
N SER A 486 -4.60 -2.29 -27.40
CA SER A 486 -3.73 -2.64 -28.54
C SER A 486 -3.33 -1.45 -29.44
N ARG A 487 -3.43 -0.21 -28.93
CA ARG A 487 -3.01 1.03 -29.59
C ARG A 487 -1.53 1.30 -29.29
N PHE A 488 -0.65 0.40 -29.74
CA PHE A 488 0.77 0.41 -29.35
C PHE A 488 1.56 1.63 -29.85
N ALA A 489 1.19 2.20 -31.00
CA ALA A 489 1.85 3.40 -31.51
C ALA A 489 1.60 4.60 -30.59
N GLU A 490 0.37 4.76 -30.13
CA GLU A 490 -0.05 5.79 -29.18
C GLU A 490 0.54 5.54 -27.79
N ALA A 491 0.62 4.28 -27.36
CA ALA A 491 1.29 3.91 -26.11
C ALA A 491 2.77 4.33 -26.12
N ILE A 492 3.50 4.02 -27.20
CA ILE A 492 4.89 4.45 -27.38
C ILE A 492 4.98 5.97 -27.38
N ALA A 493 4.15 6.66 -28.17
CA ALA A 493 4.17 8.11 -28.27
C ALA A 493 3.90 8.83 -26.93
N ALA A 494 3.06 8.24 -26.07
CA ALA A 494 2.75 8.79 -24.76
C ALA A 494 3.97 8.83 -23.83
N VAL A 495 4.87 7.85 -23.88
CA VAL A 495 6.05 7.75 -23.00
C VAL A 495 7.38 8.11 -23.67
N ASP A 496 7.41 8.39 -24.97
CA ASP A 496 8.63 8.78 -25.70
C ASP A 496 9.27 10.08 -25.17
N ARG A 497 8.48 10.91 -24.46
CA ARG A 497 8.93 12.16 -23.83
C ARG A 497 9.47 11.93 -22.42
N THR A 498 10.56 11.17 -22.27
CA THR A 498 11.23 10.99 -20.97
C THR A 498 12.25 12.11 -20.73
N VAL A 499 12.23 12.69 -19.53
CA VAL A 499 13.30 13.56 -19.02
C VAL A 499 14.19 12.76 -18.06
N ALA A 500 15.36 13.29 -17.68
CA ALA A 500 16.30 12.55 -16.83
C ALA A 500 15.73 12.27 -15.43
N GLU A 501 14.87 13.15 -14.95
CA GLU A 501 14.23 13.14 -13.63
C GLU A 501 12.95 12.29 -13.58
N ASP A 502 12.56 11.65 -14.69
CA ASP A 502 11.37 10.78 -14.74
C ASP A 502 11.67 9.44 -14.04
N PRO A 503 11.05 9.14 -12.88
CA PRO A 503 11.32 7.89 -12.16
C PRO A 503 10.82 6.65 -12.91
N TYR A 504 10.05 6.82 -13.99
CA TYR A 504 9.61 5.76 -14.88
C TYR A 504 10.44 5.65 -16.14
N ARG A 505 11.52 6.43 -16.31
CA ARG A 505 12.32 6.44 -17.54
C ARG A 505 12.74 5.05 -17.99
N ASP A 506 13.31 4.27 -17.07
CA ASP A 506 13.79 2.92 -17.37
C ASP A 506 12.63 1.94 -17.61
N ALA A 507 11.58 2.02 -16.78
CA ALA A 507 10.35 1.26 -16.95
C ALA A 507 9.71 1.49 -18.34
N ASN A 508 9.63 2.75 -18.76
CA ASN A 508 9.05 3.16 -20.01
C ASN A 508 9.91 2.75 -21.20
N ALA A 509 11.24 2.80 -21.08
CA ALA A 509 12.14 2.28 -22.10
C ALA A 509 11.92 0.78 -22.34
N VAL A 510 11.79 -0.02 -21.27
CA VAL A 510 11.49 -1.46 -21.38
C VAL A 510 10.11 -1.70 -22.00
N ARG A 511 9.08 -0.96 -21.58
CA ARG A 511 7.73 -1.05 -22.18
C ARG A 511 7.73 -0.71 -23.67
N VAL A 512 8.46 0.32 -24.09
CA VAL A 512 8.61 0.68 -25.50
C VAL A 512 9.26 -0.44 -26.31
N LYS A 513 10.27 -1.14 -25.75
CA LYS A 513 10.85 -2.33 -26.40
C LYS A 513 9.79 -3.41 -26.61
N CYS A 514 9.01 -3.71 -25.58
CA CYS A 514 7.90 -4.67 -25.68
C CYS A 514 6.85 -4.25 -26.70
N TRP A 515 6.49 -2.96 -26.80
CA TRP A 515 5.43 -2.54 -27.72
C TRP A 515 5.90 -2.47 -29.17
N LYS A 516 7.18 -2.17 -29.42
CA LYS A 516 7.75 -2.12 -30.77
C LYS A 516 7.69 -3.45 -31.51
N THR A 517 7.78 -4.58 -30.81
CA THR A 517 7.65 -5.92 -31.43
C THR A 517 6.22 -6.21 -31.90
N HIS A 518 5.22 -5.51 -31.36
CA HIS A 518 3.79 -5.71 -31.69
C HIS A 518 3.14 -4.55 -32.46
N ALA A 519 3.80 -3.40 -32.55
CA ALA A 519 3.32 -2.29 -33.37
C ALA A 519 3.35 -2.69 -34.85
N LYS A 520 2.16 -2.76 -35.50
CA LYS A 520 2.11 -2.89 -36.97
C LYS A 520 2.86 -1.71 -37.58
N PRO A 521 3.69 -1.91 -38.62
CA PRO A 521 4.27 -0.79 -39.34
C PRO A 521 3.13 0.10 -39.86
N PRO A 522 3.28 1.44 -39.80
CA PRO A 522 2.24 2.33 -40.30
C PRO A 522 1.91 1.94 -41.74
N ALA A 523 0.61 1.77 -42.03
CA ALA A 523 0.15 1.47 -43.39
C ALA A 523 0.76 2.53 -44.31
N ALA A 524 1.50 2.07 -45.34
CA ALA A 524 2.13 2.95 -46.30
C ALA A 524 1.09 3.95 -46.80
N ALA A 525 1.39 5.25 -46.65
CA ALA A 525 0.51 6.30 -47.13
C ALA A 525 0.19 6.01 -48.61
N PRO A 526 -1.08 6.09 -49.04
CA PRO A 526 -1.42 5.86 -50.44
C PRO A 526 -0.58 6.83 -51.28
N ALA A 527 0.18 6.26 -52.23
CA ALA A 527 0.94 7.04 -53.18
C ALA A 527 -0.02 8.03 -53.86
N LYS A 528 0.29 9.32 -53.73
CA LYS A 528 -0.47 10.40 -54.38
C LYS A 528 -0.29 10.38 -55.88
#